data_AF-A0A2V9Y4H0-F1
#
_entry.id   AF-A0A2V9Y4H0-F1
#
_cell.length_a   1.000
_cell.length_b   1.000
_cell.length_c   1.000
_cell.angle_alpha   90.00
_cell.angle_beta   90.00
_cell.angle_gamma   90.00
#
_symmetry.space_group_name_H-M   'P 1'
#
loop_
_entity.id
_entity.type
_entity.pdbx_description
1 polymer ?
#
loop_
_entity_poly.entity_id
_entity_poly.type
_entity_poly.pdbx_seq_one_letter_code
_entity_poly.pdbx_strand_id
1 'polypeptide(L)'
;MKKQHSSHSHSTRSSSASWHSLYQAALFETDRELILARIAEAEKAILDRVKELFGVNSDHIEEDQILDDALYALRALRNCVVSEANAA
;
A
#
# COMPACT_ATOMS: atom_id res chain seq x y z
N MET A 1 27.36 33.01 -16.04
CA MET A 1 27.51 32.22 -14.79
C MET A 1 26.19 31.56 -14.46
N LYS A 2 26.16 30.23 -14.35
CA LYS A 2 24.97 29.42 -14.07
C LYS A 2 24.62 29.55 -12.59
N LYS A 3 23.40 29.93 -12.23
CA LYS A 3 22.84 29.62 -10.91
C LYS A 3 21.56 28.84 -11.13
N GLN A 4 21.69 27.52 -10.96
CA GLN A 4 20.58 26.60 -10.89
C GLN A 4 19.85 26.88 -9.59
N HIS A 5 18.57 27.23 -9.68
CA HIS A 5 17.68 27.17 -8.52
C HIS A 5 17.04 25.79 -8.51
N SER A 6 17.42 25.06 -7.48
CA SER A 6 16.98 23.72 -7.10
C SER A 6 15.46 23.67 -6.96
N SER A 7 14.79 22.87 -7.79
CA SER A 7 13.39 22.49 -7.62
C SER A 7 13.28 21.42 -6.53
N HIS A 8 13.15 21.83 -5.27
CA HIS A 8 12.64 20.95 -4.22
C HIS A 8 11.13 21.17 -4.10
N SER A 9 10.38 20.58 -5.02
CA SER A 9 8.93 20.69 -5.04
C SER A 9 8.30 19.29 -5.17
N HIS A 10 7.63 18.88 -4.09
CA HIS A 10 6.58 17.84 -4.02
C HIS A 10 7.00 16.37 -4.23
N SER A 11 7.39 15.66 -3.17
CA SER A 11 7.38 14.17 -3.20
C SER A 11 7.15 13.49 -1.84
N THR A 12 6.48 14.14 -0.88
CA THR A 12 6.13 13.51 0.41
C THR A 12 4.63 13.29 0.60
N ARG A 13 3.77 13.99 -0.16
CA ARG A 13 2.30 13.81 -0.16
C ARG A 13 1.81 12.73 -1.15
N SER A 14 2.70 12.22 -2.01
CA SER A 14 2.31 11.34 -3.11
C SER A 14 2.33 9.86 -2.75
N SER A 15 3.13 9.43 -1.76
CA SER A 15 3.26 8.02 -1.39
C SER A 15 2.23 7.57 -0.34
N SER A 16 1.81 8.44 0.58
CA SER A 16 0.74 8.12 1.53
C SER A 16 -0.63 8.01 0.86
N ALA A 17 -0.90 8.87 -0.14
CA ALA A 17 -2.12 8.81 -0.92
C ALA A 17 -2.19 7.57 -1.84
N SER A 18 -1.04 7.01 -2.26
CA SER A 18 -1.02 5.91 -3.22
C SER A 18 -1.33 4.56 -2.58
N TRP A 19 -0.75 4.23 -1.41
CA TRP A 19 -0.99 2.93 -0.77
C TRP A 19 -2.43 2.81 -0.26
N HIS A 20 -3.02 3.88 0.27
CA HIS A 20 -4.38 3.85 0.81
C HIS A 20 -5.43 3.62 -0.30
N SER A 21 -5.27 4.27 -1.46
CA SER A 21 -6.17 4.03 -2.60
C SER A 21 -6.06 2.62 -3.16
N LEU A 22 -4.85 2.05 -3.22
CA LEU A 22 -4.65 0.68 -3.67
C LEU A 22 -5.22 -0.33 -2.67
N TYR A 23 -5.05 -0.08 -1.37
CA TYR A 23 -5.68 -0.86 -0.30
C TYR A 23 -7.20 -0.86 -0.41
N GLN A 24 -7.82 0.31 -0.56
CA GLN A 24 -9.27 0.42 -0.76
C GLN A 24 -9.73 -0.27 -2.05
N ALA A 25 -8.98 -0.12 -3.15
CA ALA A 25 -9.29 -0.80 -4.39
C ALA A 25 -9.28 -2.33 -4.22
N ALA A 26 -8.35 -2.88 -3.43
CA ALA A 26 -8.34 -4.31 -3.12
C ALA A 26 -9.53 -4.76 -2.26
N LEU A 27 -9.91 -3.98 -1.25
CA LEU A 27 -11.06 -4.30 -0.38
C LEU A 27 -12.40 -4.28 -1.10
N PHE A 28 -12.55 -3.40 -2.08
CA PHE A 28 -13.81 -3.19 -2.81
C PHE A 28 -13.79 -3.78 -4.23
N GLU A 29 -12.77 -4.58 -4.58
CA GLU A 29 -12.74 -5.27 -5.87
C GLU A 29 -13.83 -6.35 -5.90
N THR A 30 -14.70 -6.27 -6.90
CA THR A 30 -15.82 -7.22 -7.09
C THR A 30 -15.53 -8.25 -8.17
N ASP A 31 -14.56 -7.96 -9.04
CA ASP A 31 -14.14 -8.89 -10.09
C ASP A 31 -13.23 -9.97 -9.50
N ARG A 32 -13.70 -11.22 -9.55
CA ARG A 32 -13.00 -12.40 -9.03
C ARG A 32 -11.70 -12.70 -9.77
N GLU A 33 -11.58 -12.28 -11.02
CA GLU A 33 -10.35 -12.47 -11.79
C GLU A 33 -9.29 -11.40 -11.43
N LEU A 34 -9.72 -10.23 -10.94
CA LEU A 34 -8.82 -9.11 -10.62
C LEU A 34 -8.46 -9.01 -9.14
N ILE A 35 -9.29 -9.54 -8.23
CA ILE A 35 -9.10 -9.37 -6.78
C ILE A 35 -7.72 -9.81 -6.29
N LEU A 36 -7.17 -10.91 -6.79
CA LEU A 36 -5.82 -11.36 -6.40
C LEU A 36 -4.72 -10.41 -6.88
N ALA A 37 -4.89 -9.81 -8.07
CA ALA A 37 -3.97 -8.81 -8.59
C ALA A 37 -4.04 -7.51 -7.78
N ARG A 38 -5.25 -7.05 -7.42
CA ARG A 38 -5.44 -5.87 -6.57
C ARG A 38 -4.85 -6.04 -5.18
N ILE A 39 -5.03 -7.20 -4.56
CA ILE A 39 -4.39 -7.54 -3.29
C ILE A 39 -2.86 -7.43 -3.42
N ALA A 40 -2.26 -8.00 -4.47
CA ALA A 40 -0.82 -7.95 -4.67
C ALA A 40 -0.29 -6.52 -4.91
N GLU A 41 -1.02 -5.69 -5.66
CA GLU A 41 -0.70 -4.28 -5.87
C GLU A 41 -0.71 -3.50 -4.55
N ALA A 42 -1.73 -3.72 -3.71
CA ALA A 42 -1.86 -3.07 -2.41
C ALA A 42 -0.77 -3.52 -1.43
N GLU A 43 -0.51 -4.83 -1.32
CA GLU A 43 0.57 -5.40 -0.49
C GLU A 43 1.92 -4.78 -0.87
N LYS A 44 2.21 -4.70 -2.17
CA LYS A 44 3.45 -4.08 -2.66
C LYS A 44 3.54 -2.61 -2.25
N ALA A 45 2.47 -1.83 -2.45
CA ALA A 45 2.48 -0.40 -2.13
C ALA A 45 2.67 -0.15 -0.62
N ILE A 46 2.04 -0.96 0.23
CA ILE A 46 2.20 -0.88 1.69
C ILE A 46 3.63 -1.25 2.10
N LEU A 47 4.20 -2.33 1.55
CA LEU A 47 5.59 -2.71 1.83
C LEU A 47 6.59 -1.66 1.35
N ASP A 48 6.32 -1.00 0.23
CA ASP A 48 7.15 0.11 -0.24
C ASP A 48 7.04 1.31 0.70
N ARG A 49 5.85 1.60 1.26
CA ARG A 49 5.69 2.64 2.30
C ARG A 49 6.44 2.30 3.59
N VAL A 50 6.37 1.05 4.05
CA VAL A 50 7.12 0.57 5.23
C VAL A 50 8.63 0.79 5.02
N LYS A 51 9.16 0.47 3.82
CA LYS A 51 10.56 0.74 3.47
C LYS A 51 10.91 2.22 3.50
N GLU A 52 10.02 3.10 3.03
CA GLU A 52 10.22 4.55 3.10
C GLU A 52 10.31 5.02 4.56
N LEU A 53 9.43 4.53 5.44
CA LEU A 53 9.40 4.92 6.85
C LEU A 53 10.69 4.58 7.60
N PHE A 54 11.32 3.43 7.30
CA PHE A 54 12.63 3.09 7.86
C PHE A 54 13.73 4.11 7.55
N GLY A 55 13.59 4.89 6.46
CA GLY A 55 14.55 5.93 6.07
C GLY A 55 14.31 7.30 6.70
N VAL A 56 13.23 7.48 7.47
CA VAL A 56 12.84 8.78 8.04
C VAL A 56 13.15 8.80 9.54
N ASN A 57 13.86 9.83 10.00
CA ASN A 57 14.29 9.99 11.40
C ASN A 57 13.20 10.51 12.36
N SER A 58 11.92 10.38 12.01
CA SER A 58 10.80 10.76 12.88
C SER A 58 10.04 9.54 13.38
N ASP A 59 9.38 9.66 14.53
CA ASP A 59 8.53 8.59 15.03
C ASP A 59 7.30 8.43 14.14
N HIS A 60 7.11 7.21 13.61
CA HIS A 60 6.01 6.84 12.72
C HIS A 60 5.11 5.75 13.32
N ILE A 61 5.11 5.61 14.65
CA ILE A 61 4.46 4.52 15.38
C ILE A 61 2.99 4.30 14.97
N GLU A 62 2.23 5.39 14.80
CA GLU A 62 0.82 5.28 14.37
C GLU A 62 0.70 4.77 12.93
N GLU A 63 1.52 5.28 12.01
CA GLU A 63 1.48 4.86 10.61
C GLU A 63 1.97 3.40 10.47
N ASP A 64 2.99 2.98 11.22
CA ASP A 64 3.46 1.59 11.25
C ASP A 64 2.34 0.63 11.65
N GLN A 65 1.60 0.95 12.72
CA GLN A 65 0.47 0.13 13.16
C GLN A 65 -0.62 0.04 12.08
N ILE A 66 -0.94 1.14 11.41
CA ILE A 66 -1.93 1.17 10.33
C ILE A 66 -1.48 0.30 9.15
N LEU A 67 -0.20 0.34 8.79
CA LEU A 67 0.35 -0.46 7.68
C LEU A 67 0.34 -1.95 8.02
N ASP A 68 0.66 -2.33 9.25
CA ASP A 68 0.57 -3.71 9.73
C ASP A 68 -0.88 -4.23 9.73
N ASP A 69 -1.83 -3.44 10.21
CA ASP A 69 -3.25 -3.77 10.20
C ASP A 69 -3.77 -3.95 8.76
N ALA A 70 -3.33 -3.09 7.84
CA ALA A 70 -3.69 -3.18 6.43
C ALA A 70 -3.13 -4.46 5.78
N LEU A 71 -1.87 -4.82 6.03
CA LEU A 71 -1.28 -6.08 5.55
C LEU A 71 -1.99 -7.30 6.12
N TYR A 72 -2.36 -7.27 7.39
CA TYR A 72 -3.12 -8.34 8.02
C TYR A 72 -4.49 -8.53 7.35
N ALA A 73 -5.21 -7.43 7.10
CA ALA A 73 -6.51 -7.46 6.42
C ALA A 73 -6.41 -8.01 4.99
N LEU A 74 -5.40 -7.58 4.21
CA LEU A 74 -5.17 -8.09 2.86
C LEU A 74 -4.86 -9.58 2.84
N ARG A 75 -4.06 -10.07 3.80
CA ARG A 75 -3.78 -11.50 3.95
C ARG A 75 -5.03 -12.31 4.27
N ALA A 76 -5.89 -11.79 5.15
CA ALA A 76 -7.17 -12.42 5.47
C ALA A 76 -8.06 -12.49 4.22
N LEU A 77 -8.19 -11.38 3.49
CA LEU A 77 -8.95 -11.32 2.24
C LEU A 77 -8.45 -12.33 1.20
N ARG A 78 -7.13 -12.40 0.99
CA ARG A 78 -6.51 -13.39 0.09
C ARG A 78 -6.90 -14.82 0.46
N ASN A 79 -6.88 -15.16 1.75
CA ASN A 79 -7.25 -16.49 2.22
C ASN A 79 -8.72 -16.80 1.95
N CYS A 80 -9.63 -15.83 2.11
CA CYS A 80 -11.04 -15.99 1.77
C CYS A 80 -11.21 -16.28 0.28
N VAL A 81 -10.59 -15.48 -0.59
CA VAL A 81 -10.68 -15.64 -2.06
C VAL A 81 -10.14 -17.01 -2.51
N VAL A 82 -8.97 -17.41 -2.00
CA VAL A 82 -8.37 -18.71 -2.35
C VAL A 82 -9.22 -19.86 -1.83
N SER A 83 -9.78 -19.74 -0.62
CA SER A 83 -10.69 -20.74 -0.08
C SER A 83 -11.96 -20.88 -0.92
N GLU A 84 -12.52 -19.79 -1.41
CA GLU A 84 -13.69 -19.80 -2.31
C GLU A 84 -13.36 -20.44 -3.66
N ALA A 85 -12.22 -20.11 -4.25
CA ALA A 85 -11.78 -20.68 -5.52
C ALA A 85 -11.55 -22.20 -5.43
N ASN A 86 -11.06 -22.70 -4.30
CA ASN A 86 -10.84 -24.13 -4.07
C ASN A 86 -12.15 -24.92 -3.82
N ALA A 87 -13.26 -24.23 -3.52
CA ALA A 87 -14.56 -24.84 -3.22
C ALA A 87 -15.52 -24.87 -4.43
N ALA A 88 -15.16 -24.19 -5.52
CA ALA A 88 -15.93 -24.09 -6.77
C ALA A 88 -15.44 -25.10 -7.83
#